data_AF-A0A2M7B7L9-F1
#
_entry.id   AF-A0A2M7B7L9-F1
#
_cell.length_a   1.000
_cell.length_b   1.000
_cell.length_c   1.000
_cell.angle_alpha   90.00
_cell.angle_beta   90.00
_cell.angle_gamma   90.00
#
_symmetry.space_group_name_H-M   'P 1'
#
loop_
_entity.id
_entity.type
_entity.pdbx_description
1 polymer ?
#
loop_
_entity_poly.entity_id
_entity_poly.type
_entity_poly.pdbx_seq_one_letter_code
_entity_poly.pdbx_strand_id
1 'polypeptide(L)'
;MISYENLKKNFKRLADNRTLFHAYLFFGEPQVAKFSFALALTNYLENKKFTKPSKVLNELSIISPIEQTIGIDQVRTLKDFLYKKPFFSEYRTAIIKEAECLTPEAQNAMLKTLEEPPAHGLIILISSFPENLFPPILSRVQKIYFPRLSQIKPISAKNTEIEKIAFQFLKGSLEQHQFFKLINDGQNLDQFFEILIAELKKDLIKNSGFLKKILRCLTTIKQINVNKKLQLEALCLCQQTKK
;
A
#
# COMPACT_ATOMS: atom_id res chain seq x y z
N MET A 1 -7.02 14.99 -2.10
CA MET A 1 -6.38 14.63 -0.80
C MET A 1 -6.82 13.24 -0.32
N ILE A 2 -6.96 12.25 -1.20
CA ILE A 2 -7.73 11.00 -0.94
C ILE A 2 -6.85 9.77 -0.59
N SER A 3 -5.52 9.85 -0.65
CA SER A 3 -4.70 8.63 -0.72
C SER A 3 -4.67 7.73 0.52
N TYR A 4 -4.90 8.22 1.75
CA TYR A 4 -4.66 7.42 2.96
C TYR A 4 -5.77 7.47 4.00
N GLU A 5 -6.83 8.24 3.80
CA GLU A 5 -7.90 8.38 4.80
C GLU A 5 -8.63 7.06 5.07
N ASN A 6 -8.87 6.24 4.05
CA ASN A 6 -9.45 4.91 4.25
C ASN A 6 -8.50 3.98 5.01
N LEU A 7 -7.19 4.06 4.73
CA LEU A 7 -6.17 3.29 5.45
C LEU A 7 -6.14 3.70 6.94
N LYS A 8 -6.15 5.00 7.23
CA LYS A 8 -6.23 5.53 8.59
C LYS A 8 -7.48 5.04 9.32
N LYS A 9 -8.66 5.15 8.70
CA LYS A 9 -9.93 4.67 9.29
C LYS A 9 -9.89 3.18 9.60
N ASN A 10 -9.34 2.38 8.69
CA ASN A 10 -9.22 0.93 8.90
C ASN A 10 -8.29 0.59 10.07
N PHE A 11 -7.09 1.18 10.10
CA PHE A 11 -6.15 0.95 11.21
C PHE A 11 -6.68 1.49 12.54
N LYS A 12 -7.39 2.61 12.52
CA LYS A 12 -8.08 3.14 13.70
C LYS A 12 -9.05 2.10 14.27
N ARG A 13 -9.92 1.55 13.42
CA ARG A 13 -10.87 0.50 13.82
C ARG A 13 -10.17 -0.77 14.34
N LEU A 14 -9.09 -1.20 13.69
CA LEU A 14 -8.33 -2.38 14.13
C LEU A 14 -7.67 -2.16 15.49
N ALA A 15 -7.12 -0.96 15.71
CA ALA A 15 -6.52 -0.57 16.98
C ALA A 15 -7.57 -0.50 18.10
N ASP A 16 -8.71 0.13 17.84
CA ASP A 16 -9.79 0.29 18.83
C ASP A 16 -10.39 -1.07 19.23
N ASN A 17 -10.48 -2.01 18.29
CA ASN A 17 -10.98 -3.36 18.55
C ASN A 17 -9.90 -4.33 19.08
N ARG A 18 -8.64 -3.88 19.24
CA ARG A 18 -7.50 -4.72 19.61
C ARG A 18 -7.28 -5.93 18.70
N THR A 19 -7.59 -5.77 17.41
CA THR A 19 -7.42 -6.81 16.37
C THR A 19 -6.31 -6.48 15.38
N LEU A 20 -5.34 -5.64 15.80
CA LEU A 20 -4.15 -5.40 15.00
C LEU A 20 -3.35 -6.69 14.87
N PHE A 21 -2.87 -6.94 13.65
CA PHE A 21 -1.93 -8.02 13.41
C PHE A 21 -0.56 -7.63 14.01
N HIS A 22 0.19 -8.61 14.49
CA HIS A 22 1.42 -8.36 15.24
C HIS A 22 2.55 -7.79 14.36
N ALA A 23 2.53 -8.03 13.05
CA ALA A 23 3.59 -7.57 12.15
C ALA A 23 3.09 -7.11 10.76
N TYR A 24 3.43 -5.89 10.38
CA TYR A 24 3.08 -5.33 9.07
C TYR A 24 4.32 -5.05 8.23
N LEU A 25 4.19 -5.24 6.92
CA LEU A 25 5.16 -4.77 5.92
C LEU A 25 4.54 -3.65 5.09
N PHE A 26 5.02 -2.43 5.28
CA PHE A 26 4.66 -1.27 4.47
C PHE A 26 5.63 -1.16 3.30
N PHE A 27 5.13 -1.43 2.09
CA PHE A 27 5.96 -1.51 0.89
C PHE A 27 5.41 -0.69 -0.28
N GLY A 28 6.27 -0.36 -1.24
CA GLY A 28 5.96 0.51 -2.39
C GLY A 28 7.12 1.45 -2.70
N GLU A 29 7.00 2.33 -3.70
CA GLU A 29 8.09 3.23 -4.11
C GLU A 29 8.65 4.06 -2.93
N PRO A 30 9.93 4.47 -2.97
CA PRO A 30 10.56 5.25 -1.91
C PRO A 30 9.78 6.54 -1.63
N GLN A 31 9.04 6.57 -0.52
CA GLN A 31 8.22 7.71 -0.12
C GLN A 31 8.23 7.92 1.39
N VAL A 32 8.21 9.20 1.78
CA VAL A 32 8.04 9.68 3.16
C VAL A 32 6.72 9.18 3.79
N ALA A 33 5.73 8.81 2.96
CA ALA A 33 4.39 8.40 3.38
C ALA A 33 4.39 7.12 4.26
N LYS A 34 5.23 6.12 3.96
CA LYS A 34 5.26 4.84 4.72
C LYS A 34 5.66 5.07 6.18
N PHE A 35 6.77 5.78 6.38
CA PHE A 35 7.31 6.08 7.71
C PHE A 35 6.42 7.05 8.48
N SER A 36 5.93 8.11 7.82
CA SER A 36 5.00 9.05 8.47
C SER A 36 3.69 8.38 8.89
N PHE A 37 3.16 7.42 8.11
CA PHE A 37 1.99 6.63 8.51
C PHE A 37 2.29 5.73 9.70
N ALA A 38 3.43 5.03 9.70
CA ALA A 38 3.85 4.19 10.83
C ALA A 38 3.98 5.00 12.14
N LEU A 39 4.57 6.20 12.07
CA LEU A 39 4.65 7.12 13.21
C LEU A 39 3.27 7.59 13.66
N ALA A 40 2.37 7.92 12.72
CA ALA A 40 1.03 8.36 13.05
C ALA A 40 0.18 7.24 13.68
N LEU A 41 0.35 6.00 13.23
CA LEU A 41 -0.27 4.83 13.85
C LEU A 41 0.27 4.64 15.27
N THR A 42 1.58 4.70 15.46
CA THR A 42 2.17 4.55 16.80
C THR A 42 1.70 5.65 17.76
N ASN A 43 1.64 6.89 17.29
CA ASN A 43 1.08 8.00 18.06
C ASN A 43 -0.42 7.80 18.37
N TYR A 44 -1.17 7.13 17.50
CA TYR A 44 -2.54 6.75 17.80
C TYR A 44 -2.61 5.70 18.91
N LEU A 45 -1.71 4.72 18.93
CA LEU A 45 -1.71 3.68 19.97
C LEU A 45 -1.36 4.24 21.35
N GLU A 46 -0.44 5.20 21.42
CA GLU A 46 -0.01 5.82 22.68
C GLU A 46 -0.91 7.00 23.11
N ASN A 47 -1.20 7.94 22.21
CA ASN A 47 -1.86 9.21 22.54
C ASN A 47 -3.27 9.35 21.93
N LYS A 48 -3.79 8.31 21.26
CA LYS A 48 -5.09 8.31 20.55
C LYS A 48 -5.21 9.43 19.49
N LYS A 49 -4.07 9.90 18.95
CA LYS A 49 -3.99 10.91 17.87
C LYS A 49 -3.32 10.33 16.62
N PHE A 50 -4.07 10.19 15.53
CA PHE A 50 -3.56 9.67 14.24
C PHE A 50 -2.89 10.78 13.43
N THR A 51 -1.85 11.37 14.00
CA THR A 51 -1.04 12.45 13.40
C THR A 51 0.43 12.18 13.69
N LYS A 52 1.34 12.88 13.00
CA LYS A 52 2.75 12.86 13.37
C LYS A 52 2.87 13.25 14.86
N PRO A 53 3.63 12.50 15.67
CA PRO A 53 3.77 12.80 17.09
C PRO A 53 4.47 14.15 17.28
N SER A 54 3.93 14.98 18.18
CA SER A 54 4.51 16.27 18.55
C SER A 54 5.60 16.15 19.61
N LYS A 55 5.65 15.02 20.31
CA LYS A 55 6.62 14.67 21.36
C LYS A 55 7.23 13.30 21.06
N VAL A 56 8.34 12.97 21.71
CA VAL A 56 8.91 11.61 21.65
C VAL A 56 7.89 10.63 22.22
N LEU A 57 7.72 9.50 21.55
CA LEU A 57 6.84 8.42 21.96
C LEU A 57 7.60 7.46 22.88
N ASN A 58 6.98 7.05 23.98
CA ASN A 58 7.63 6.21 24.99
C ASN A 58 7.65 4.74 24.58
N GLU A 59 6.63 4.30 23.83
CA GLU A 59 6.45 2.90 23.44
C GLU A 59 6.86 2.65 21.99
N LEU A 60 7.80 3.45 21.48
CA LEU A 60 8.35 3.34 20.12
C LEU A 60 9.87 3.12 20.14
N SER A 61 10.32 2.10 19.41
CA SER A 61 11.72 1.94 19.03
C SER A 61 11.87 1.89 17.52
N ILE A 62 12.87 2.59 16.99
CA ILE A 62 13.13 2.69 15.56
C ILE A 62 14.57 2.28 15.31
N ILE A 63 14.77 1.38 14.35
CA ILE A 63 16.09 1.11 13.78
C ILE A 63 16.10 1.47 12.29
N SER A 64 17.27 1.92 11.83
CA SER A 64 17.54 2.27 10.45
C SER A 64 18.96 1.81 10.07
N PRO A 65 19.26 1.72 8.77
CA PRO A 65 20.58 1.28 8.34
C PRO A 65 21.69 2.19 8.84
N ILE A 66 22.79 1.56 9.28
CA ILE A 66 24.09 2.18 9.51
C ILE A 66 24.97 1.67 8.38
N GLU A 67 25.55 2.57 7.58
CA GLU A 67 26.36 2.19 6.41
C GLU A 67 25.63 1.21 5.47
N GLN A 68 24.34 1.48 5.20
CA GLN A 68 23.45 0.67 4.34
C GLN A 68 23.12 -0.74 4.86
N THR A 69 23.47 -1.07 6.11
CA THR A 69 23.16 -2.37 6.71
C THR A 69 22.43 -2.22 8.03
N ILE A 70 21.58 -3.19 8.35
CA ILE A 70 20.97 -3.34 9.66
C ILE A 70 21.45 -4.67 10.23
N GLY A 71 22.39 -4.58 11.17
CA GLY A 71 23.03 -5.74 11.77
C GLY A 71 22.17 -6.42 12.84
N ILE A 72 22.60 -7.62 13.24
CA ILE A 72 21.92 -8.45 14.24
C ILE A 72 21.78 -7.76 15.59
N ASP A 73 22.75 -6.94 16.02
CA ASP A 73 22.72 -6.29 17.34
C ASP A 73 21.64 -5.21 17.44
N GLN A 74 21.37 -4.49 16.35
CA GLN A 74 20.23 -3.57 16.26
C GLN A 74 18.90 -4.33 16.41
N VAL A 75 18.77 -5.49 15.74
CA VAL A 75 17.60 -6.36 15.85
C VAL A 75 17.43 -6.92 17.26
N ARG A 76 18.52 -7.35 17.91
CA ARG A 76 18.49 -7.84 19.30
C ARG A 76 18.02 -6.75 20.26
N THR A 77 18.55 -5.55 20.14
CA THR A 77 18.13 -4.39 20.95
C THR A 77 16.65 -4.07 20.73
N LEU A 78 16.20 -4.08 19.48
CA LEU A 78 14.79 -3.87 19.12
C LEU A 78 13.89 -4.95 19.72
N LYS A 79 14.32 -6.21 19.67
CA LYS A 79 13.61 -7.34 20.27
C LYS A 79 13.49 -7.18 21.78
N ASP A 80 14.59 -6.89 22.47
CA ASP A 80 14.60 -6.74 23.93
C ASP A 80 13.72 -5.57 24.38
N PHE A 81 13.64 -4.50 23.57
CA PHE A 81 12.65 -3.46 23.75
C PHE A 81 11.23 -4.02 23.61
N LEU A 82 10.92 -4.72 22.50
CA LEU A 82 9.58 -5.21 22.17
C LEU A 82 8.99 -6.19 23.22
N TYR A 83 9.81 -7.03 23.84
CA TYR A 83 9.36 -8.02 24.85
C TYR A 83 9.07 -7.43 26.23
N LYS A 84 9.55 -6.21 26.51
CA LYS A 84 9.24 -5.52 27.76
C LYS A 84 7.82 -4.95 27.71
N LYS A 85 7.03 -5.26 28.74
CA LYS A 85 5.65 -4.78 28.87
C LYS A 85 5.58 -3.25 28.77
N PRO A 86 4.63 -2.68 27.98
CA PRO A 86 4.47 -1.24 27.89
C PRO A 86 3.91 -0.65 29.19
N PHE A 87 4.32 0.57 29.50
CA PHE A 87 3.89 1.34 30.67
C PHE A 87 2.86 2.42 30.30
N PHE A 88 3.00 3.03 29.13
CA PHE A 88 2.20 4.21 28.73
C PHE A 88 1.12 3.92 27.69
N SER A 89 1.13 2.74 27.08
CA SER A 89 0.17 2.37 26.05
C SER A 89 -0.17 0.87 26.10
N GLU A 90 -1.13 0.45 25.28
CA GLU A 90 -1.46 -0.97 25.12
C GLU A 90 -0.46 -1.72 24.24
N TYR A 91 0.33 -1.00 23.43
CA TYR A 91 1.19 -1.57 22.41
C TYR A 91 2.59 -0.97 22.43
N ARG A 92 3.58 -1.85 22.38
CA ARG A 92 4.96 -1.46 22.11
C ARG A 92 5.26 -1.66 20.63
N THR A 93 5.72 -0.61 19.97
CA THR A 93 5.90 -0.60 18.51
C THR A 93 7.37 -0.56 18.13
N ALA A 94 7.79 -1.50 17.31
CA ALA A 94 9.10 -1.61 16.71
C ALA A 94 9.02 -1.26 15.22
N ILE A 95 9.72 -0.22 14.78
CA ILE A 95 9.78 0.18 13.38
C ILE A 95 11.17 -0.10 12.81
N ILE A 96 11.22 -0.85 11.72
CA ILE A 96 12.45 -1.08 10.95
C ILE A 96 12.33 -0.30 9.64
N LYS A 97 13.12 0.77 9.51
CA LYS A 97 13.22 1.53 8.25
C LYS A 97 14.14 0.79 7.29
N GLU A 98 13.80 0.82 6.00
CA GLU A 98 14.60 0.22 4.93
C GLU A 98 14.95 -1.24 5.26
N ALA A 99 13.90 -2.03 5.55
CA ALA A 99 14.05 -3.41 6.00
C ALA A 99 14.79 -4.31 4.99
N GLU A 100 14.85 -3.92 3.71
CA GLU A 100 15.70 -4.53 2.68
C GLU A 100 17.19 -4.51 3.03
N CYS A 101 17.63 -3.62 3.93
CA CYS A 101 19.01 -3.53 4.41
C CYS A 101 19.33 -4.49 5.57
N LEU A 102 18.37 -5.30 6.03
CA LEU A 102 18.63 -6.31 7.07
C LEU A 102 19.62 -7.35 6.55
N THR A 103 20.72 -7.55 7.28
CA THR A 103 21.65 -8.64 6.97
C THR A 103 20.97 -10.00 7.12
N PRO A 104 21.47 -11.06 6.46
CA PRO A 104 20.93 -12.42 6.62
C PRO A 104 20.78 -12.85 8.08
N GLU A 105 21.75 -12.52 8.94
CA GLU A 105 21.75 -12.84 10.36
C GLU A 105 20.66 -12.05 11.10
N ALA A 106 20.48 -10.77 10.76
CA ALA A 106 19.44 -9.92 11.31
C ALA A 106 18.03 -10.40 10.91
N GLN A 107 17.86 -10.82 9.65
CA GLN A 107 16.60 -11.41 9.16
C GLN A 107 16.27 -12.71 9.90
N ASN A 108 17.24 -13.60 10.08
CA ASN A 108 17.06 -14.84 10.84
C ASN A 108 16.72 -14.58 12.30
N ALA A 109 17.36 -13.60 12.94
CA ALA A 109 17.07 -13.21 14.32
C ALA A 109 15.62 -12.67 14.49
N MET A 110 15.06 -12.03 13.46
CA MET A 110 13.68 -11.57 13.46
C MET A 110 12.66 -12.71 13.37
N LEU A 111 12.98 -13.84 12.71
CA LEU A 111 12.02 -14.91 12.46
C LEU A 111 11.35 -15.42 13.74
N LYS A 112 12.14 -15.68 14.79
CA LYS A 112 11.60 -16.14 16.08
C LYS A 112 10.61 -15.15 16.69
N THR A 113 10.90 -13.85 16.56
CA THR A 113 10.02 -12.78 17.10
C THR A 113 8.74 -12.62 16.27
N LEU A 114 8.81 -12.89 14.96
CA LEU A 114 7.64 -12.90 14.08
C LEU A 114 6.77 -14.15 14.25
N GLU A 115 7.34 -15.27 14.73
CA GLU A 115 6.59 -16.50 15.04
C GLU A 115 5.89 -16.43 16.41
N GLU A 116 6.61 -15.92 17.40
CA GLU A 116 6.16 -15.83 18.79
C GLU A 116 6.22 -14.38 19.29
N PRO A 117 5.43 -13.47 18.69
CA PRO A 117 5.42 -12.07 19.10
C PRO A 117 4.83 -11.91 20.50
N PRO A 118 5.33 -10.95 21.31
CA PRO A 118 4.65 -10.62 22.56
C PRO A 118 3.25 -10.08 22.25
N ALA A 119 2.26 -10.37 23.11
CA ALA A 119 0.85 -10.01 22.86
C ALA A 119 0.60 -8.50 22.69
N HIS A 120 1.50 -7.66 23.21
CA HIS A 120 1.49 -6.20 23.09
C HIS A 120 2.45 -5.68 22.01
N GLY A 121 3.18 -6.55 21.32
CA GLY A 121 4.18 -6.17 20.33
C GLY A 121 3.56 -5.87 18.97
N LEU A 122 3.93 -4.72 18.40
CA LEU A 122 3.64 -4.36 17.03
C LEU A 122 4.95 -4.14 16.27
N ILE A 123 5.15 -4.91 15.19
CA ILE A 123 6.33 -4.78 14.32
C ILE A 123 5.89 -4.14 13.01
N ILE A 124 6.60 -3.10 12.57
CA ILE A 124 6.36 -2.44 11.29
C ILE A 124 7.66 -2.42 10.50
N LEU A 125 7.70 -3.22 9.45
CA LEU A 125 8.77 -3.22 8.46
C LEU A 125 8.42 -2.21 7.37
N ILE A 126 9.34 -1.33 7.02
CA ILE A 126 9.18 -0.40 5.90
C ILE A 126 10.21 -0.77 4.85
N SER A 127 9.76 -1.10 3.64
CA SER A 127 10.67 -1.47 2.56
C SER A 127 10.27 -0.87 1.22
N SER A 128 11.26 -0.56 0.37
CA SER A 128 11.00 -0.23 -1.04
C SER A 128 11.17 -1.44 -1.95
N PHE A 129 11.98 -2.41 -1.52
CA PHE A 129 12.33 -3.64 -2.24
C PHE A 129 12.00 -4.87 -1.39
N PRO A 130 10.71 -5.21 -1.19
CA PRO A 130 10.31 -6.32 -0.33
C PRO A 130 10.84 -7.69 -0.80
N GLU A 131 11.24 -7.82 -2.06
CA GLU A 131 11.90 -8.99 -2.64
C GLU A 131 13.27 -9.30 -2.02
N ASN A 132 13.92 -8.32 -1.38
CA ASN A 132 15.19 -8.52 -0.67
C ASN A 132 14.99 -9.11 0.73
N LEU A 133 13.74 -9.24 1.19
CA LEU A 133 13.41 -9.92 2.44
C LEU A 133 13.21 -11.40 2.22
N PHE A 134 13.60 -12.20 3.21
CA PHE A 134 13.43 -13.64 3.20
C PHE A 134 11.96 -14.04 3.05
N PRO A 135 11.63 -15.05 2.21
CA PRO A 135 10.27 -15.55 2.08
C PRO A 135 9.63 -15.96 3.43
N PRO A 136 10.36 -16.57 4.39
CA PRO A 136 9.87 -16.79 5.75
C PRO A 136 9.36 -15.53 6.47
N ILE A 137 10.04 -14.38 6.35
CA ILE A 137 9.55 -13.10 6.89
C ILE A 137 8.27 -12.70 6.18
N LEU A 138 8.28 -12.72 4.84
CA LEU A 138 7.15 -12.30 4.01
C LEU A 138 5.87 -13.12 4.24
N SER A 139 5.99 -14.35 4.73
CA SER A 139 4.85 -15.21 5.08
C SER A 139 4.23 -14.91 6.45
N ARG A 140 4.95 -14.22 7.34
CA ARG A 140 4.54 -13.91 8.72
C ARG A 140 4.10 -12.46 8.93
N VAL A 141 4.12 -11.64 7.86
CA VAL A 141 3.75 -10.23 7.92
C VAL A 141 2.55 -9.92 7.04
N GLN A 142 1.67 -9.02 7.52
CA GLN A 142 0.60 -8.48 6.70
C GLN A 142 1.15 -7.37 5.80
N LYS A 143 1.11 -7.59 4.48
CA LYS A 143 1.66 -6.67 3.48
C LYS A 143 0.66 -5.56 3.15
N ILE A 144 1.08 -4.31 3.28
CA ILE A 144 0.31 -3.12 2.95
C ILE A 144 1.05 -2.32 1.88
N TYR A 145 0.43 -2.21 0.71
CA TYR A 145 0.99 -1.47 -0.41
C TYR A 145 0.69 0.03 -0.30
N PHE A 146 1.73 0.86 -0.42
CA PHE A 146 1.68 2.31 -0.46
C PHE A 146 1.93 2.77 -1.91
N PRO A 147 0.89 3.19 -2.64
CA PRO A 147 1.03 3.64 -4.02
C PRO A 147 1.76 4.98 -4.10
N ARG A 148 2.40 5.23 -5.25
CA ARG A 148 3.09 6.50 -5.51
C ARG A 148 2.09 7.66 -5.46
N LEU A 149 2.32 8.69 -4.64
CA LEU A 149 1.48 9.90 -4.60
C LEU A 149 1.24 10.57 -5.98
N SER A 150 2.14 10.42 -6.97
CA SER A 150 1.88 10.93 -8.32
C SER A 150 0.91 10.09 -9.15
N GLN A 151 0.59 8.85 -8.73
CA GLN A 151 -0.52 8.03 -9.24
C GLN A 151 -1.84 8.36 -8.53
N ILE A 152 -1.82 9.32 -7.61
CA ILE A 152 -3.02 9.88 -6.99
C ILE A 152 -2.92 11.38 -7.21
N LYS A 153 -2.96 11.78 -8.49
CA LYS A 153 -3.46 13.11 -8.79
C LYS A 153 -4.84 13.19 -8.13
N PRO A 154 -5.16 14.24 -7.34
CA PRO A 154 -6.56 14.55 -7.14
C PRO A 154 -7.14 14.60 -8.56
N ILE A 155 -8.22 13.86 -8.82
CA ILE A 155 -9.02 14.03 -10.03
C ILE A 155 -9.24 15.54 -10.12
N SER A 156 -8.46 16.21 -10.98
CA SER A 156 -8.61 17.62 -11.23
C SER A 156 -9.92 17.67 -11.97
N ALA A 157 -10.97 18.02 -11.25
CA ALA A 157 -12.28 18.30 -11.79
C ALA A 157 -12.09 19.21 -13.01
N LYS A 158 -12.18 18.64 -14.23
CA LYS A 158 -12.44 19.36 -15.48
C LYS A 158 -12.59 18.54 -16.77
N ASN A 159 -12.55 17.21 -16.78
CA ASN A 159 -12.94 16.44 -17.99
C ASN A 159 -14.20 15.60 -17.76
N THR A 160 -15.35 16.28 -17.73
CA THR A 160 -16.68 15.66 -17.61
C THR A 160 -16.99 14.63 -18.69
N GLU A 161 -16.29 14.64 -19.82
CA GLU A 161 -16.49 13.68 -20.90
C GLU A 161 -15.80 12.33 -20.64
N ILE A 162 -14.56 12.33 -20.13
CA ILE A 162 -13.82 11.10 -19.83
C ILE A 162 -14.51 10.34 -18.68
N GLU A 163 -15.01 11.05 -17.67
CA GLU A 163 -15.79 10.46 -16.58
C GLU A 163 -17.07 9.79 -17.11
N LYS A 164 -17.86 10.49 -17.93
CA LYS A 164 -19.08 9.94 -18.55
C LYS A 164 -18.78 8.65 -19.33
N ILE A 165 -17.70 8.65 -20.10
CA ILE A 165 -17.27 7.50 -20.91
C ILE A 165 -16.80 6.34 -20.02
N ALA A 166 -16.04 6.60 -18.97
CA ALA A 166 -15.64 5.58 -17.99
C ALA A 166 -16.87 4.93 -17.33
N PHE A 167 -17.88 5.73 -16.97
CA PHE A 167 -19.14 5.19 -16.43
C PHE A 167 -19.93 4.39 -17.48
N GLN A 168 -20.01 4.84 -18.73
CA GLN A 168 -20.63 4.09 -19.83
C GLN A 168 -19.90 2.77 -20.09
N PHE A 169 -18.57 2.77 -20.03
CA PHE A 169 -17.74 1.56 -20.16
C PHE A 169 -18.06 0.57 -19.04
N LEU A 170 -18.12 1.03 -17.78
CA LEU A 170 -18.50 0.18 -16.65
C LEU A 170 -19.93 -0.37 -16.76
N LYS A 171 -20.84 0.39 -17.36
CA LYS A 171 -22.23 -0.04 -17.61
C LYS A 171 -22.38 -0.94 -18.85
N GLY A 172 -21.30 -1.12 -19.62
CA GLY A 172 -21.33 -1.89 -20.86
C GLY A 172 -22.01 -1.17 -22.02
N SER A 173 -22.31 0.12 -21.90
CA SER A 173 -23.07 0.92 -22.86
C SER A 173 -22.19 1.78 -23.77
N LEU A 174 -20.87 1.65 -23.71
CA LEU A 174 -19.96 2.47 -24.51
C LEU A 174 -19.86 1.93 -25.94
N GLU A 175 -20.10 2.81 -26.91
CA GLU A 175 -19.86 2.53 -28.34
C GLU A 175 -18.38 2.70 -28.70
N GLN A 176 -17.85 1.78 -29.51
CA GLN A 176 -16.44 1.78 -29.91
C GLN A 176 -16.02 3.11 -30.55
N HIS A 177 -16.87 3.70 -31.40
CA HIS A 177 -16.56 4.97 -32.08
C HIS A 177 -16.35 6.14 -31.10
N GLN A 178 -17.13 6.19 -30.00
CA GLN A 178 -17.01 7.23 -28.97
C GLN A 178 -15.70 7.09 -28.17
N PHE A 179 -15.26 5.84 -27.96
CA PHE A 179 -14.01 5.52 -27.28
C PHE A 179 -12.78 5.91 -28.12
N PHE A 180 -12.79 5.58 -29.42
CA PHE A 180 -11.67 5.90 -30.33
C PHE A 180 -11.48 7.41 -30.53
N LYS A 181 -12.56 8.20 -30.59
CA LYS A 181 -12.50 9.66 -30.78
C LYS A 181 -11.75 10.38 -29.65
N LEU A 182 -11.83 9.86 -28.43
CA LEU A 182 -11.27 10.48 -27.22
C LEU A 182 -9.78 10.14 -27.01
N ILE A 183 -9.30 9.01 -27.54
CA ILE A 183 -8.01 8.40 -27.16
C ILE A 183 -6.87 8.71 -28.15
N ASN A 184 -7.11 9.60 -29.11
CA ASN A 184 -6.03 10.02 -30.02
C ASN A 184 -4.84 10.68 -29.28
N ASP A 185 -5.08 11.31 -28.13
CA ASP A 185 -4.04 11.82 -27.24
C ASP A 185 -3.82 10.90 -26.05
N GLY A 186 -2.59 10.35 -25.92
CA GLY A 186 -2.22 9.39 -24.88
C GLY A 186 -2.45 9.86 -23.44
N GLN A 187 -2.64 11.16 -23.22
CA GLN A 187 -3.02 11.72 -21.92
C GLN A 187 -4.45 11.33 -21.49
N ASN A 188 -5.36 11.07 -22.43
CA ASN A 188 -6.75 10.74 -22.12
C ASN A 188 -6.93 9.28 -21.68
N LEU A 189 -6.01 8.39 -22.08
CA LEU A 189 -6.02 6.97 -21.69
C LEU A 189 -5.68 6.78 -20.22
N ASP A 190 -4.58 7.37 -19.77
CA ASP A 190 -4.17 7.24 -18.37
C ASP A 190 -5.26 7.78 -17.44
N GLN A 191 -5.86 8.93 -17.78
CA GLN A 191 -6.99 9.50 -17.03
C GLN A 191 -8.22 8.59 -17.02
N PHE A 192 -8.57 8.00 -18.17
CA PHE A 192 -9.69 7.05 -18.27
C PHE A 192 -9.49 5.85 -17.34
N PHE A 193 -8.28 5.28 -17.31
CA PHE A 193 -7.96 4.16 -16.45
C PHE A 193 -7.91 4.51 -14.97
N GLU A 194 -7.41 5.70 -14.62
CA GLU A 194 -7.45 6.20 -13.25
C GLU A 194 -8.89 6.27 -12.73
N ILE A 195 -9.82 6.79 -13.54
CA ILE A 195 -11.24 6.88 -13.20
C ILE A 195 -11.86 5.48 -13.06
N LEU A 196 -11.61 4.58 -14.01
CA LEU A 196 -12.12 3.21 -13.95
C LEU A 196 -11.65 2.47 -12.69
N ILE A 197 -10.36 2.55 -12.39
CA ILE A 197 -9.79 1.91 -11.20
C ILE A 197 -10.38 2.51 -9.93
N ALA A 198 -10.52 3.83 -9.86
CA ALA A 198 -11.11 4.51 -8.71
C ALA A 198 -12.54 4.03 -8.46
N GLU A 199 -13.35 3.88 -9.51
CA GLU A 199 -14.74 3.43 -9.39
C GLU A 199 -14.82 1.96 -8.98
N LEU A 200 -14.02 1.09 -9.58
CA LEU A 200 -14.00 -0.34 -9.25
C LEU A 200 -13.52 -0.61 -7.81
N LYS A 201 -12.60 0.23 -7.31
CA LYS A 201 -12.09 0.16 -5.92
C LYS A 201 -13.13 0.49 -4.86
N LYS A 202 -14.26 1.14 -5.20
CA LYS A 202 -15.34 1.39 -4.24
C LYS A 202 -15.95 0.09 -3.70
N ASP A 203 -15.91 -0.98 -4.49
CA ASP A 203 -16.50 -2.27 -4.12
C ASP A 203 -15.62 -3.44 -4.57
N LEU A 204 -14.49 -3.60 -3.87
CA LEU A 204 -13.40 -4.53 -4.25
C LEU A 204 -13.85 -6.00 -4.34
N ILE A 205 -14.78 -6.44 -3.49
CA ILE A 205 -15.23 -7.83 -3.44
C ILE A 205 -15.99 -8.16 -4.73
N LYS A 206 -16.97 -7.32 -5.09
CA LYS A 206 -17.80 -7.47 -6.29
C LYS A 206 -16.99 -7.30 -7.58
N ASN A 207 -15.99 -6.41 -7.58
CA ASN A 207 -15.28 -6.00 -8.78
C ASN A 207 -13.91 -6.68 -8.97
N SER A 208 -13.48 -7.55 -8.06
CA SER A 208 -12.14 -8.16 -8.03
C SER A 208 -11.72 -8.81 -9.36
N GLY A 209 -12.60 -9.60 -9.99
CA GLY A 209 -12.33 -10.26 -11.28
C GLY A 209 -12.16 -9.27 -12.43
N PHE A 210 -13.00 -8.24 -12.49
CA PHE A 210 -12.93 -7.20 -13.52
C PHE A 210 -11.72 -6.28 -13.31
N LEU A 211 -11.43 -5.92 -12.06
CA LEU A 211 -10.25 -5.12 -11.69
C LEU A 211 -8.95 -5.84 -12.09
N LYS A 212 -8.85 -7.16 -11.86
CA LYS A 212 -7.69 -7.96 -12.29
C LYS A 212 -7.50 -7.93 -13.82
N LYS A 213 -8.59 -8.00 -14.60
CA LYS A 213 -8.55 -7.89 -16.07
C LYS A 213 -8.08 -6.50 -16.52
N ILE A 214 -8.64 -5.44 -15.93
CA ILE A 214 -8.25 -4.04 -16.26
C ILE A 214 -6.79 -3.77 -15.91
N LEU A 215 -6.32 -4.21 -14.74
CA LEU A 215 -4.92 -4.08 -14.34
C LEU A 215 -3.98 -4.85 -15.27
N ARG A 216 -4.36 -6.07 -15.68
CA ARG A 216 -3.60 -6.86 -16.66
C ARG A 216 -3.51 -6.14 -18.02
N CYS A 217 -4.63 -5.61 -18.50
CA CYS A 217 -4.68 -4.84 -19.74
C CYS A 217 -3.75 -3.61 -19.68
N LEU A 218 -3.79 -2.86 -18.57
CA LEU A 218 -2.90 -1.74 -18.32
C LEU A 218 -1.41 -2.12 -18.33
N THR A 219 -1.05 -3.23 -17.67
CA THR A 219 0.34 -3.70 -17.67
C THR A 219 0.80 -4.07 -19.07
N THR A 220 -0.06 -4.73 -19.87
CA THR A 220 0.25 -5.08 -21.26
C THR A 220 0.39 -3.84 -22.15
N ILE A 221 -0.49 -2.84 -21.99
CA ILE A 221 -0.43 -1.57 -22.73
C ILE A 221 0.86 -0.80 -22.41
N LYS A 222 1.32 -0.81 -21.14
CA LYS A 222 2.53 -0.10 -20.72
C LYS A 222 3.83 -0.82 -21.08
N GLN A 223 3.79 -2.14 -21.22
CA GLN A 223 4.98 -2.96 -21.52
C GLN A 223 5.25 -3.12 -23.02
N ILE A 224 4.22 -2.97 -23.87
CA ILE A 224 4.35 -3.22 -25.30
C ILE A 224 4.08 -1.92 -26.08
N ASN A 225 5.01 -1.53 -26.95
CA ASN A 225 4.88 -0.39 -27.86
C ASN A 225 3.91 -0.73 -29.03
N VAL A 226 2.69 -1.14 -28.70
CA VAL A 226 1.66 -1.56 -29.67
C VAL A 226 0.99 -0.33 -30.27
N ASN A 227 0.56 -0.45 -31.53
CA ASN A 227 -0.37 0.48 -32.17
C ASN A 227 -1.56 0.80 -31.25
N LYS A 228 -1.79 2.10 -30.98
CA LYS A 228 -2.88 2.62 -30.13
C LYS A 228 -4.23 1.97 -30.47
N LYS A 229 -4.51 1.66 -31.74
CA LYS A 229 -5.78 1.03 -32.16
C LYS A 229 -5.99 -0.37 -31.55
N LEU A 230 -4.96 -1.21 -31.53
CA LEU A 230 -4.99 -2.56 -30.94
C LEU A 230 -5.12 -2.53 -29.41
N GLN A 231 -4.50 -1.53 -28.76
CA GLN A 231 -4.64 -1.30 -27.32
C GLN A 231 -6.10 -1.02 -26.94
N LEU A 232 -6.85 -0.35 -27.82
CA LEU A 232 -8.25 0.02 -27.61
C LEU A 232 -9.22 -1.11 -27.90
N GLU A 233 -8.94 -1.93 -28.91
CA GLU A 233 -9.72 -3.14 -29.18
C GLU A 233 -9.64 -4.13 -28.01
N ALA A 234 -8.46 -4.29 -27.40
CA ALA A 234 -8.29 -5.11 -26.19
C ALA A 234 -9.15 -4.62 -25.01
N LEU A 235 -9.34 -3.31 -24.88
CA LEU A 235 -10.20 -2.70 -23.85
C LEU A 235 -11.68 -2.95 -24.11
N CYS A 236 -12.14 -2.78 -25.34
CA CYS A 236 -13.50 -3.08 -25.75
C CYS A 236 -13.85 -4.57 -25.57
N LEU A 237 -12.90 -5.48 -25.78
CA LEU A 237 -13.08 -6.91 -25.50
C LEU A 237 -13.25 -7.20 -24.00
N CYS A 238 -12.59 -6.45 -23.13
CA CYS A 238 -12.77 -6.59 -21.68
C CYS A 238 -14.21 -6.24 -21.23
N GLN A 239 -14.84 -5.24 -21.88
CA GLN A 239 -16.21 -4.79 -21.60
C GLN A 239 -17.26 -5.89 -21.86
N GLN A 240 -17.07 -6.71 -22.89
CA GLN A 240 -18.03 -7.75 -23.28
C GLN A 240 -18.13 -8.92 -22.27
N THR A 241 -17.19 -9.02 -21.34
CA THR A 241 -17.14 -10.11 -20.34
C THR A 241 -17.75 -9.76 -18.98
N LYS A 242 -18.47 -8.63 -18.90
CA LYS A 242 -19.19 -8.19 -17.68
C LYS A 242 -20.67 -8.62 -17.65
N LYS A 243 -21.18 -9.20 -18.74
CA LYS A 243 -22.49 -9.86 -18.76
C LYS A 243 -22.42 -11.21 -18.07
#